data_AF-A0AAV8HX65-F1
#
_entry.id   AF-A0AAV8HX65-F1
#
_cell.length_a   1.000
_cell.length_b   1.000
_cell.length_c   1.000
_cell.angle_alpha   90.00
_cell.angle_beta   90.00
_cell.angle_gamma   90.00
#
_symmetry.space_group_name_H-M   'P 1'
#
loop_
_entity.id
_entity.type
_entity.pdbx_description
1 polymer ?
#
loop_
_entity_poly.entity_id
_entity_poly.type
_entity_poly.pdbx_seq_one_letter_code
_entity_poly.pdbx_strand_id
1 'polypeptide(L)'
;MPVLTIDDDEEVTDTFKGTRVWWYTRKRPAASFSSITFYPKNEDSKYYRLSFHKRRRKLIEDEYLKHILQEGRRATMHKRQQRLFTNNPSSKWYSYTSSIWSHVILEHPATFETLAMDPEKKEAIIKDLKMFREGKDYYKKIGKAWKRGYLLYGPPGTGKSSMIAAIANFLEYDVYDLELTAVKTNTELRKIFIETTNKSIIVIEDIDCSINVINKSKKMENRDEDEKEDMSKDDNGKLTLSGLVLAKNYLGVEQHDSFGTIQTLLGEVNMTPADVAEGLLVKRSSNNDVGECLQNLILLLEDKKMVDGEAAQDKSRKKESSAQKQKGFGFSDHN
;
A
#
# COMPACT_ATOMS: atom_id res chain seq x y z
N MET A 1 25.66 -24.48 -1.29
CA MET A 1 25.32 -25.38 -0.16
C MET A 1 24.93 -26.73 -0.73
N PRO A 2 25.30 -27.86 -0.10
CA PRO A 2 24.87 -29.17 -0.57
C PRO A 2 23.35 -29.26 -0.46
N VAL A 3 22.69 -29.55 -1.59
CA VAL A 3 21.27 -29.87 -1.62
C VAL A 3 21.19 -31.35 -1.27
N LEU A 4 20.87 -31.67 -0.01
CA LEU A 4 20.44 -33.02 0.35
C LEU A 4 19.02 -33.21 -0.17
N THR A 5 18.89 -33.91 -1.30
CA THR A 5 17.64 -34.48 -1.76
C THR A 5 17.48 -35.85 -1.13
N ILE A 6 16.32 -36.13 -0.53
CA ILE A 6 15.95 -37.49 -0.11
C ILE A 6 15.44 -38.19 -1.36
N ASP A 7 16.14 -39.21 -1.82
CA ASP A 7 15.73 -40.02 -2.97
C ASP A 7 14.47 -40.84 -2.66
N ASP A 8 13.78 -41.30 -3.70
CA ASP A 8 12.60 -42.14 -3.51
C ASP A 8 13.02 -43.43 -2.78
N ASP A 9 12.29 -43.79 -1.71
CA ASP A 9 12.58 -44.90 -0.79
C ASP A 9 13.82 -44.73 0.13
N GLU A 10 14.43 -43.55 0.18
CA GLU A 10 15.49 -43.27 1.16
C GLU A 10 14.93 -43.06 2.59
N GLU A 11 15.59 -43.69 3.57
CA GLU A 11 15.23 -43.63 4.99
C GLU A 11 16.04 -42.56 5.70
N VAL A 12 15.36 -41.60 6.32
CA VAL A 12 16.01 -40.61 7.20
C VAL A 12 15.64 -40.90 8.65
N THR A 13 16.65 -41.19 9.46
CA THR A 13 16.50 -41.44 10.90
C THR A 13 16.72 -40.16 11.69
N ASP A 14 15.84 -39.88 12.65
CA ASP A 14 16.02 -38.80 13.62
C ASP A 14 15.87 -39.31 15.06
N THR A 15 16.46 -38.60 16.01
CA THR A 15 16.39 -38.91 17.45
C THR A 15 15.87 -37.71 18.23
N PHE A 16 14.64 -37.81 18.75
CA PHE A 16 14.00 -36.75 19.53
C PHE A 16 13.73 -37.20 20.97
N LYS A 17 14.32 -36.49 21.94
CA LYS A 17 14.21 -36.81 23.39
C LYS A 17 14.45 -38.30 23.70
N GLY A 18 15.47 -38.90 23.09
CA GLY A 18 15.84 -40.31 23.26
C GLY A 18 14.91 -41.31 22.54
N THR A 19 13.95 -40.84 21.74
CA THR A 19 13.11 -41.69 20.89
C THR A 19 13.59 -41.60 19.44
N ARG A 20 13.90 -42.76 18.85
CA ARG A 20 14.19 -42.85 17.42
C ARG A 20 12.91 -42.85 16.58
N VAL A 21 12.95 -42.14 15.47
CA VAL A 21 11.88 -42.04 14.47
C VAL A 21 12.44 -42.13 13.07
N TRP A 22 11.61 -42.57 12.14
CA TRP A 22 12.01 -42.88 10.78
C TRP A 22 11.10 -42.19 9.77
N TRP A 23 11.70 -41.45 8.85
CA TRP A 23 11.02 -40.79 7.74
C TRP A 23 11.30 -41.48 6.42
N TYR A 24 10.28 -41.59 5.57
CA TYR A 24 10.37 -42.16 4.23
C TYR A 24 9.59 -41.28 3.25
N THR A 25 10.14 -41.08 2.05
CA THR A 25 9.39 -40.51 0.93
C THR A 25 8.69 -41.63 0.18
N ARG A 26 7.38 -41.51 -0.07
CA ARG A 26 6.63 -42.44 -0.92
C ARG A 26 5.85 -41.70 -1.98
N LYS A 27 5.71 -42.32 -3.15
CA LYS A 27 4.83 -41.86 -4.23
C LYS A 27 3.49 -42.61 -4.17
N ARG A 28 2.38 -41.94 -4.48
CA ARG A 28 1.18 -42.66 -4.93
C ARG A 28 1.29 -42.82 -6.44
N PRO A 29 1.21 -44.04 -6.98
CA PRO A 29 1.13 -44.21 -8.43
C PRO A 29 -0.13 -43.48 -8.91
N ALA A 30 0.02 -42.64 -9.93
CA ALA A 30 -1.12 -42.04 -10.60
C ALA A 30 -2.08 -43.15 -11.04
N ALA A 31 -3.38 -43.00 -10.76
CA ALA A 31 -4.37 -43.94 -11.26
C ALA A 31 -4.23 -44.01 -12.79
N SER A 32 -3.94 -45.21 -13.31
CA SER A 32 -3.84 -45.47 -14.73
C SER A 32 -5.22 -45.37 -15.37
N PHE A 33 -5.64 -44.16 -15.69
CA PHE A 33 -6.65 -43.93 -16.72
C PHE A 33 -5.92 -43.60 -18.02
N SER A 34 -6.13 -44.45 -19.02
CA SER A 34 -5.66 -44.26 -20.39
C SER A 34 -6.50 -43.16 -21.07
N SER A 35 -6.07 -41.92 -20.91
CA SER A 35 -6.58 -40.80 -21.70
C SER A 35 -5.42 -39.95 -22.21
N ILE A 36 -5.35 -39.83 -23.55
CA ILE A 36 -4.42 -38.96 -24.26
C ILE A 36 -4.74 -37.52 -23.82
N THR A 37 -3.82 -36.90 -23.08
CA THR A 37 -3.93 -35.52 -22.61
C THR A 37 -2.74 -34.73 -23.13
N PHE A 38 -3.03 -33.59 -23.78
CA PHE A 38 -2.05 -32.69 -24.40
C PHE A 38 -1.36 -31.73 -23.41
N TYR A 39 -1.56 -31.97 -22.10
CA TYR A 39 -1.02 -31.19 -21.00
C TYR A 39 -0.12 -32.09 -20.15
N PRO A 40 1.02 -31.59 -19.63
CA PRO A 40 1.91 -32.39 -18.78
C PRO A 40 1.15 -32.89 -17.55
N LYS A 41 1.15 -34.22 -17.35
CA LYS A 41 0.53 -34.89 -16.20
C LYS A 41 1.06 -34.30 -14.89
N ASN A 42 0.16 -34.13 -13.92
CA ASN A 42 0.53 -33.85 -12.53
C ASN A 42 1.59 -34.87 -12.09
N GLU A 43 2.76 -34.38 -11.66
CA GLU A 43 3.80 -35.17 -11.02
C GLU A 43 3.19 -36.07 -9.93
N ASP A 44 3.68 -37.31 -9.82
CA ASP A 44 3.26 -38.26 -8.79
C ASP A 44 3.14 -37.56 -7.43
N SER A 45 1.99 -37.65 -6.75
CA SER A 45 1.84 -37.03 -5.43
C SER A 45 2.80 -37.72 -4.44
N LYS A 46 3.92 -37.07 -4.13
CA LYS A 46 4.86 -37.49 -3.09
C LYS A 46 4.25 -37.22 -1.71
N TYR A 47 4.36 -38.17 -0.79
CA TYR A 47 3.99 -38.00 0.60
C TYR A 47 5.09 -38.53 1.52
N TYR A 48 5.24 -37.90 2.67
CA TYR A 48 6.19 -38.34 3.70
C TYR A 48 5.48 -39.26 4.69
N ARG A 49 6.13 -40.38 5.03
CA ARG A 49 5.65 -41.34 6.03
C ARG A 49 6.58 -41.30 7.23
N LEU A 50 6.01 -41.05 8.41
CA LEU A 50 6.70 -41.12 9.69
C LEU A 50 6.38 -42.45 10.39
N SER A 51 7.40 -43.22 10.75
CA SER A 51 7.30 -44.46 11.53
C SER A 51 7.97 -44.29 12.90
N PHE A 52 7.35 -44.83 13.94
CA PHE A 52 7.83 -44.75 15.32
C PHE A 52 7.19 -45.84 16.19
N HIS A 53 7.79 -46.11 17.35
CA HIS A 53 7.27 -47.11 18.27
C HIS A 53 5.95 -46.65 18.94
N LYS A 54 4.90 -47.48 18.87
CA LYS A 54 3.53 -47.15 19.33
C LYS A 54 3.45 -46.61 20.78
N ARG A 55 4.32 -47.09 21.68
CA ARG A 55 4.40 -46.63 23.08
C ARG A 55 4.73 -45.14 23.23
N ARG A 56 5.33 -44.52 22.21
CA ARG A 56 5.72 -43.09 22.20
C ARG A 56 4.77 -42.21 21.40
N ARG A 57 3.59 -42.72 21.00
CA ARG A 57 2.63 -41.99 20.15
C ARG A 57 2.30 -40.58 20.65
N LYS A 58 1.96 -40.42 21.92
CA LYS A 58 1.63 -39.09 22.49
C LYS A 58 2.79 -38.10 22.36
N LEU A 59 4.02 -38.53 22.70
CA LEU A 59 5.23 -37.70 22.54
C LEU A 59 5.43 -37.27 21.08
N ILE A 60 5.16 -38.17 20.13
CA ILE A 60 5.32 -37.86 18.71
C ILE A 60 4.24 -36.90 18.20
N GLU A 61 2.97 -37.17 18.50
CA GLU A 61 1.84 -36.35 18.02
C GLU A 61 1.82 -34.96 18.66
N ASP A 62 2.09 -34.87 19.96
CA ASP A 62 1.95 -33.63 20.72
C ASP A 62 3.19 -32.74 20.69
N GLU A 63 4.39 -33.31 20.59
CA GLU A 63 5.66 -32.57 20.71
C GLU A 63 6.52 -32.67 19.45
N TYR A 64 6.86 -33.88 18.98
CA TYR A 64 7.80 -34.05 17.87
C TYR A 64 7.26 -33.46 16.56
N LEU A 65 6.00 -33.75 16.18
CA LEU A 65 5.42 -33.18 14.96
C LEU A 65 5.35 -31.65 15.02
N LYS A 66 5.03 -31.07 16.18
CA LYS A 66 5.06 -29.61 16.36
C LYS A 66 6.47 -29.07 16.20
N HIS A 67 7.46 -29.73 16.79
CA HIS A 67 8.87 -29.37 16.67
C HIS A 67 9.33 -29.41 15.20
N ILE A 68 9.07 -30.50 14.47
CA ILE A 68 9.43 -30.63 13.05
C ILE A 68 8.69 -29.60 12.19
N LEU A 69 7.43 -29.30 12.46
CA LEU A 69 6.71 -28.24 11.75
C LEU A 69 7.30 -26.85 12.04
N GLN A 70 7.76 -26.59 13.27
CA GLN A 70 8.43 -25.34 13.63
C GLN A 70 9.82 -25.24 12.99
N GLU A 71 10.63 -26.29 13.05
CA GLU A 71 11.94 -26.33 12.41
C GLU A 71 11.82 -26.28 10.89
N GLY A 72 10.85 -26.98 10.30
CA GLY A 72 10.54 -26.89 8.88
C GLY A 72 10.13 -25.49 8.46
N ARG A 73 9.32 -24.79 9.27
CA ARG A 73 9.00 -23.37 9.05
C ARG A 73 10.24 -22.50 9.16
N ARG A 74 11.10 -22.69 10.17
CA ARG A 74 12.38 -21.98 10.33
C ARG A 74 13.30 -22.20 9.13
N ALA A 75 13.48 -23.44 8.69
CA ALA A 75 14.31 -23.79 7.56
C ALA A 75 13.76 -23.25 6.22
N THR A 76 12.44 -23.26 6.06
CA THR A 76 11.79 -22.65 4.88
C THR A 76 11.92 -21.13 4.91
N MET A 77 11.84 -20.50 6.08
CA MET A 77 12.06 -19.06 6.25
C MET A 77 13.51 -18.67 5.95
N HIS A 78 14.49 -19.41 6.46
CA HIS A 78 15.91 -19.16 6.18
C HIS A 78 16.31 -19.40 4.72
N LYS A 79 15.55 -20.21 3.98
CA LYS A 79 15.74 -20.42 2.53
C LYS A 79 14.85 -19.52 1.65
N ARG A 80 13.88 -18.81 2.23
CA ARG A 80 12.98 -17.96 1.47
C ARG A 80 13.69 -16.65 1.16
N GLN A 81 14.18 -16.55 -0.07
CA GLN A 81 14.62 -15.28 -0.62
C GLN A 81 13.39 -14.35 -0.78
N GLN A 82 13.49 -13.13 -0.25
CA GLN A 82 12.48 -12.10 -0.42
C GLN A 82 12.40 -11.71 -1.89
N ARG A 83 11.21 -11.34 -2.34
CA ARG A 83 10.96 -10.96 -3.72
C ARG A 83 10.53 -9.52 -3.81
N LEU A 84 10.99 -8.85 -4.87
CA LEU A 84 10.48 -7.58 -5.34
C LEU A 84 9.57 -7.85 -6.52
N PHE A 85 8.30 -7.50 -6.37
CA PHE A 85 7.27 -7.65 -7.38
C PHE A 85 6.99 -6.30 -8.05
N THR A 86 6.79 -6.32 -9.37
CA THR A 86 6.32 -5.16 -10.15
C THR A 86 5.14 -5.59 -11.01
N ASN A 87 4.11 -4.72 -11.11
CA ASN A 87 2.92 -5.05 -11.88
C ASN A 87 3.20 -4.97 -13.37
N ASN A 88 2.79 -6.00 -14.10
CA ASN A 88 2.82 -6.00 -15.55
C ASN A 88 1.78 -5.00 -16.11
N PRO A 89 1.98 -4.44 -17.32
CA PRO A 89 0.95 -3.67 -18.00
C PRO A 89 -0.33 -4.47 -18.23
N SER A 90 -1.49 -3.82 -18.12
CA SER A 90 -2.79 -4.51 -18.18
C SER A 90 -3.07 -5.24 -19.50
N SER A 91 -2.42 -4.82 -20.60
CA SER A 91 -2.50 -5.51 -21.90
C SER A 91 -2.02 -6.96 -21.86
N LYS A 92 -1.17 -7.32 -20.89
CA LYS A 92 -0.64 -8.68 -20.76
C LYS A 92 -1.52 -9.60 -19.90
N TRP A 93 -2.43 -9.07 -19.08
CA TRP A 93 -3.13 -9.82 -18.03
C TRP A 93 -4.20 -10.82 -18.51
N TYR A 94 -4.59 -10.74 -19.78
CA TYR A 94 -5.61 -11.61 -20.39
C TYR A 94 -5.02 -12.82 -21.10
N SER A 95 -3.68 -12.94 -21.14
CA SER A 95 -3.03 -14.16 -21.63
C SER A 95 -3.12 -15.26 -20.58
N TYR A 96 -3.46 -16.48 -21.01
CA TYR A 96 -3.49 -17.69 -20.16
C TYR A 96 -2.16 -17.98 -19.43
N THR A 97 -1.06 -17.37 -19.88
CA THR A 97 0.29 -17.56 -19.33
C THR A 97 0.82 -16.36 -18.55
N SER A 98 0.09 -15.24 -18.49
CA SER A 98 0.63 -14.00 -17.91
C SER A 98 0.18 -13.80 -16.47
N SER A 99 1.15 -13.73 -15.56
CA SER A 99 0.94 -13.26 -14.19
C SER A 99 0.70 -11.75 -14.17
N ILE A 100 -0.05 -11.26 -13.19
CA ILE A 100 -0.20 -9.81 -12.92
C ILE A 100 1.11 -9.23 -12.40
N TRP A 101 1.79 -9.99 -11.55
CA TRP A 101 3.06 -9.61 -10.96
C TRP A 101 4.22 -10.32 -11.66
N SER A 102 5.23 -9.55 -12.06
CA SER A 102 6.57 -10.08 -12.33
C SER A 102 7.42 -9.93 -11.07
N HIS A 103 8.48 -10.72 -10.91
CA HIS A 103 9.32 -10.61 -9.71
C HIS A 103 10.79 -10.90 -9.96
N VAL A 104 11.61 -10.27 -9.12
CA VAL A 104 13.05 -10.54 -8.97
C VAL A 104 13.35 -10.83 -7.51
N ILE A 105 14.51 -11.42 -7.25
CA ILE A 105 15.00 -11.60 -5.88
C ILE A 105 15.38 -10.21 -5.34
N LEU A 106 14.87 -9.88 -4.15
CA LEU A 106 15.20 -8.66 -3.44
C LEU A 106 16.42 -8.90 -2.54
N GLU A 107 17.59 -8.45 -2.97
CA GLU A 107 18.80 -8.40 -2.15
C GLU A 107 19.16 -6.93 -1.89
N HIS A 108 18.73 -6.41 -0.74
CA HIS A 108 19.07 -5.04 -0.35
C HIS A 108 19.80 -5.03 0.99
N PRO A 109 21.00 -4.42 1.10
CA PRO A 109 21.80 -4.43 2.33
C PRO A 109 21.26 -3.54 3.46
N ALA A 110 20.11 -2.88 3.27
CA ALA A 110 19.64 -1.88 4.21
C ALA A 110 18.92 -2.56 5.37
N THR A 111 19.40 -2.29 6.58
CA THR A 111 18.74 -2.66 7.84
C THR A 111 18.50 -1.39 8.66
N PHE A 112 17.66 -1.50 9.69
CA PHE A 112 17.48 -0.41 10.64
C PHE A 112 18.79 0.05 11.31
N GLU A 113 19.78 -0.83 11.42
CA GLU A 113 21.10 -0.50 11.96
C GLU A 113 21.89 0.38 10.99
N THR A 114 21.90 0.02 9.69
CA THR A 114 22.61 0.78 8.65
C THR A 114 21.93 2.09 8.27
N LEU A 115 20.63 2.24 8.57
CA LEU A 115 19.85 3.40 8.15
C LEU A 115 20.15 4.63 9.01
N ALA A 116 20.63 5.70 8.37
CA ALA A 116 20.85 6.98 9.03
C ALA A 116 19.52 7.73 9.22
N MET A 117 19.04 7.81 10.46
CA MET A 117 17.87 8.59 10.85
C MET A 117 17.89 8.87 12.34
N ASP A 118 16.99 9.76 12.78
CA ASP A 118 16.78 10.06 14.20
C ASP A 118 16.51 8.78 15.02
N PRO A 119 17.27 8.51 16.10
CA PRO A 119 17.14 7.28 16.89
C PRO A 119 15.77 7.11 17.55
N GLU A 120 15.14 8.18 18.00
CA GLU A 120 13.82 8.11 18.66
C GLU A 120 12.74 7.73 17.64
N LYS A 121 12.78 8.35 16.45
CA LYS A 121 11.87 7.97 15.35
C LYS A 121 12.10 6.55 14.88
N LYS A 122 13.37 6.11 14.81
CA LYS A 122 13.74 4.73 14.44
C LYS A 122 13.11 3.73 15.40
N GLU A 123 13.29 3.94 16.70
CA GLU A 123 12.75 3.04 17.73
C GLU A 123 11.22 3.02 17.73
N ALA A 124 10.58 4.18 17.54
CA ALA A 124 9.13 4.27 17.42
C ALA A 124 8.58 3.41 16.26
N ILE A 125 9.24 3.45 15.10
CA ILE A 125 8.84 2.66 13.93
C ILE A 125 9.08 1.17 14.17
N ILE A 126 10.25 0.79 14.69
CA ILE A 126 10.56 -0.61 15.01
C ILE A 126 9.53 -1.19 15.98
N LYS A 127 9.18 -0.44 17.03
CA LYS A 127 8.17 -0.84 18.02
C LYS A 127 6.80 -1.05 17.37
N ASP A 128 6.37 -0.13 16.52
CA ASP A 128 5.10 -0.24 15.80
C ASP A 128 5.06 -1.46 14.86
N LEU A 129 6.16 -1.73 14.15
CA LEU A 129 6.29 -2.90 13.27
C LEU A 129 6.22 -4.22 14.05
N LYS A 130 6.85 -4.29 15.24
CA LYS A 130 6.74 -5.45 16.14
C LYS A 130 5.28 -5.66 16.57
N MET A 131 4.62 -4.60 17.02
CA MET A 131 3.20 -4.65 17.39
C MET A 131 2.31 -5.09 16.21
N PHE A 132 2.60 -4.61 15.00
CA PHE A 132 1.86 -5.02 13.81
C PHE A 132 2.07 -6.51 13.48
N ARG A 133 3.32 -7.01 13.54
CA ARG A 133 3.69 -8.42 13.28
C ARG A 133 2.96 -9.37 14.22
N GLU A 134 2.83 -9.00 15.49
CA GLU A 134 2.19 -9.81 16.54
C GLU A 134 0.69 -9.56 16.67
N GLY A 135 0.17 -8.49 16.06
CA GLY A 135 -1.20 -8.01 16.25
C GLY A 135 -2.32 -8.83 15.59
N LYS A 136 -2.02 -9.92 14.86
CA LYS A 136 -3.02 -10.66 14.06
C LYS A 136 -4.32 -10.96 14.82
N ASP A 137 -4.19 -11.53 16.02
CA ASP A 137 -5.34 -11.94 16.83
C ASP A 137 -6.06 -10.74 17.45
N TYR A 138 -5.33 -9.66 17.76
CA TYR A 138 -5.92 -8.40 18.21
C TYR A 138 -6.84 -7.80 17.14
N TYR A 139 -6.37 -7.67 15.88
CA TYR A 139 -7.17 -7.14 14.77
C TYR A 139 -8.41 -8.00 14.51
N LYS A 140 -8.25 -9.34 14.55
CA LYS A 140 -9.35 -10.29 14.42
C LYS A 140 -10.40 -10.11 15.53
N LYS A 141 -9.96 -9.95 16.78
CA LYS A 141 -10.85 -9.77 17.95
C LYS A 141 -11.70 -8.51 17.85
N ILE A 142 -11.14 -7.42 17.35
CA ILE A 142 -11.84 -6.14 17.20
C ILE A 142 -12.57 -5.99 15.86
N GLY A 143 -12.58 -7.04 15.02
CA GLY A 143 -13.26 -7.03 13.72
C GLY A 143 -12.66 -6.08 12.68
N LYS A 144 -11.38 -5.70 12.82
CA LYS A 144 -10.72 -4.78 11.88
C LYS A 144 -9.80 -5.52 10.92
N ALA A 145 -9.68 -4.99 9.70
CA ALA A 145 -8.71 -5.47 8.73
C ALA A 145 -7.28 -5.33 9.29
N TRP A 146 -6.49 -6.41 9.20
CA TRP A 146 -5.10 -6.40 9.65
C TRP A 146 -4.21 -5.77 8.59
N LYS A 147 -4.19 -4.43 8.57
CA LYS A 147 -3.42 -3.59 7.64
C LYS A 147 -2.75 -2.46 8.41
N ARG A 148 -1.59 -2.01 7.92
CA ARG A 148 -0.85 -0.87 8.47
C ARG A 148 -0.34 0.00 7.33
N GLY A 149 -0.51 1.32 7.44
CA GLY A 149 -0.07 2.30 6.45
C GLY A 149 1.04 3.19 7.02
N TYR A 150 2.06 3.47 6.21
CA TYR A 150 3.11 4.43 6.49
C TYR A 150 3.18 5.42 5.33
N LEU A 151 3.40 6.69 5.65
CA LEU A 151 3.67 7.75 4.68
C LEU A 151 5.10 8.26 4.92
N LEU A 152 5.97 8.06 3.94
CA LEU A 152 7.36 8.54 3.97
C LEU A 152 7.48 9.75 3.06
N TYR A 153 7.79 10.91 3.62
CA TYR A 153 7.95 12.15 2.87
C TYR A 153 9.28 12.83 3.20
N GLY A 154 9.78 13.64 2.26
CA GLY A 154 11.02 14.39 2.39
C GLY A 154 11.75 14.55 1.05
N PRO A 155 12.82 15.36 1.01
CA PRO A 155 13.62 15.60 -0.20
C PRO A 155 14.09 14.30 -0.89
N PRO A 156 14.35 14.33 -2.21
CA PRO A 156 14.99 13.20 -2.88
C PRO A 156 16.34 12.88 -2.23
N GLY A 157 16.71 11.60 -2.20
CA GLY A 157 17.99 11.15 -1.60
C GLY A 157 18.00 10.98 -0.08
N THR A 158 16.90 11.22 0.65
CA THR A 158 16.82 11.02 2.12
C THR A 158 16.62 9.56 2.55
N GLY A 159 16.87 8.59 1.66
CA GLY A 159 16.80 7.17 2.00
C GLY A 159 15.39 6.60 2.19
N LYS A 160 14.34 7.20 1.60
CA LYS A 160 12.96 6.68 1.67
C LYS A 160 12.86 5.23 1.15
N SER A 161 13.41 4.94 -0.03
CA SER A 161 13.42 3.59 -0.59
C SER A 161 14.30 2.64 0.25
N SER A 162 15.41 3.14 0.81
CA SER A 162 16.24 2.36 1.75
C SER A 162 15.52 2.04 3.05
N MET A 163 14.64 2.92 3.53
CA MET A 163 13.77 2.68 4.68
C MET A 163 12.76 1.57 4.38
N ILE A 164 12.15 1.57 3.19
CA ILE A 164 11.25 0.49 2.76
C ILE A 164 11.99 -0.85 2.76
N ALA A 165 13.20 -0.90 2.20
CA ALA A 165 14.04 -2.10 2.22
C ALA A 165 14.37 -2.55 3.64
N ALA A 166 14.69 -1.62 4.55
CA ALA A 166 14.93 -1.94 5.96
C ALA A 166 13.69 -2.52 6.66
N ILE A 167 12.50 -1.99 6.38
CA ILE A 167 11.22 -2.52 6.88
C ILE A 167 10.98 -3.93 6.33
N ALA A 168 11.21 -4.13 5.03
CA ALA A 168 11.05 -5.43 4.38
C ALA A 168 11.95 -6.48 5.01
N ASN A 169 13.23 -6.17 5.17
CA ASN A 169 14.21 -7.04 5.81
C ASN A 169 13.85 -7.35 7.27
N PHE A 170 13.36 -6.36 8.02
CA PHE A 170 12.95 -6.54 9.41
C PHE A 170 11.71 -7.42 9.59
N LEU A 171 10.73 -7.29 8.70
CA LEU A 171 9.50 -8.08 8.73
C LEU A 171 9.64 -9.44 8.03
N GLU A 172 10.67 -9.60 7.20
CA GLU A 172 10.85 -10.73 6.26
C GLU A 172 9.67 -10.82 5.28
N TYR A 173 9.22 -9.68 4.76
CA TYR A 173 8.06 -9.56 3.86
C TYR A 173 8.52 -9.34 2.42
N ASP A 174 7.70 -9.77 1.46
CA ASP A 174 7.94 -9.46 0.05
C ASP A 174 7.50 -8.02 -0.27
N VAL A 175 8.20 -7.36 -1.19
CA VAL A 175 7.91 -5.98 -1.59
C VAL A 175 7.17 -5.98 -2.92
N TYR A 176 6.09 -5.22 -3.02
CA TYR A 176 5.29 -5.03 -4.22
C TYR A 176 5.35 -3.57 -4.60
N ASP A 177 6.17 -3.25 -5.59
CA ASP A 177 6.28 -1.92 -6.16
C ASP A 177 5.14 -1.73 -7.18
N LEU A 178 4.16 -0.93 -6.81
CA LEU A 178 2.97 -0.66 -7.60
C LEU A 178 3.18 0.58 -8.46
N GLU A 179 3.44 0.34 -9.74
CA GLU A 179 3.46 1.37 -10.76
C GLU A 179 2.01 1.75 -11.12
N LEU A 180 1.51 2.80 -10.49
CA LEU A 180 0.13 3.26 -10.64
C LEU A 180 -0.16 3.78 -12.06
N THR A 181 0.84 4.30 -12.78
CA THR A 181 0.73 4.77 -14.17
C THR A 181 0.40 3.65 -15.16
N ALA A 182 0.75 2.40 -14.84
CA ALA A 182 0.44 1.22 -15.65
C ALA A 182 -0.99 0.68 -15.40
N VAL A 183 -1.71 1.23 -14.42
CA VAL A 183 -3.07 0.83 -14.05
C VAL A 183 -4.09 1.79 -14.66
N LYS A 184 -4.96 1.30 -15.53
CA LYS A 184 -5.92 2.12 -16.29
C LYS A 184 -7.28 2.24 -15.62
N THR A 185 -7.68 1.23 -14.84
CA THR A 185 -9.03 1.18 -14.25
C THR A 185 -9.03 0.75 -12.79
N ASN A 186 -10.07 1.15 -12.06
CA ASN A 186 -10.28 0.71 -10.67
C ASN A 186 -10.46 -0.82 -10.55
N THR A 187 -11.00 -1.47 -11.57
CA THR A 187 -11.13 -2.94 -11.62
C THR A 187 -9.76 -3.60 -11.71
N GLU A 188 -8.86 -3.04 -12.51
CA GLU A 188 -7.48 -3.50 -12.60
C GLU A 188 -6.75 -3.36 -11.26
N LEU A 189 -6.91 -2.20 -10.60
CA LEU A 189 -6.34 -1.96 -9.27
C LEU A 189 -6.86 -2.96 -8.22
N ARG A 190 -8.16 -3.25 -8.23
CA ARG A 190 -8.75 -4.28 -7.35
C ARG A 190 -8.16 -5.66 -7.61
N LYS A 191 -7.95 -6.02 -8.88
CA LYS A 191 -7.37 -7.31 -9.27
C LYS A 191 -5.93 -7.45 -8.75
N ILE A 192 -5.12 -6.40 -8.88
CA ILE A 192 -3.77 -6.31 -8.32
C ILE A 192 -3.78 -6.63 -6.83
N PHE A 193 -4.63 -5.96 -6.04
CA PHE A 193 -4.71 -6.17 -4.59
C PHE A 193 -5.18 -7.56 -4.18
N ILE A 194 -6.05 -8.20 -4.97
CA ILE A 194 -6.53 -9.57 -4.70
C ILE A 194 -5.41 -10.59 -4.93
N GLU A 195 -4.55 -10.35 -5.92
CA GLU A 195 -3.46 -11.25 -6.32
C GLU A 195 -2.19 -11.03 -5.50
N THR A 196 -2.11 -9.95 -4.73
CA THR A 196 -1.04 -9.74 -3.75
C THR A 196 -1.15 -10.75 -2.61
N THR A 197 -0.04 -11.44 -2.31
CA THR A 197 -0.02 -12.46 -1.25
C THR A 197 0.04 -11.84 0.15
N ASN A 198 -0.32 -12.62 1.18
CA ASN A 198 -0.07 -12.26 2.58
C ASN A 198 1.42 -12.04 2.87
N LYS A 199 1.73 -11.29 3.94
CA LYS A 199 3.10 -10.88 4.32
C LYS A 199 3.80 -10.07 3.21
N SER A 200 3.12 -9.03 2.77
CA SER A 200 3.54 -8.14 1.70
C SER A 200 3.64 -6.70 2.18
N ILE A 201 4.54 -5.95 1.56
CA ILE A 201 4.63 -4.48 1.65
C ILE A 201 4.31 -3.95 0.27
N ILE A 202 3.24 -3.16 0.15
CA ILE A 202 2.88 -2.51 -1.11
C ILE A 202 3.43 -1.09 -1.08
N VAL A 203 4.25 -0.76 -2.07
CA VAL A 203 4.87 0.55 -2.25
C VAL A 203 4.12 1.26 -3.36
N ILE A 204 3.76 2.52 -3.12
CA ILE A 204 3.16 3.40 -4.11
C ILE A 204 4.03 4.65 -4.12
N GLU A 205 4.86 4.79 -5.14
CA GLU A 205 5.73 5.95 -5.31
C GLU A 205 4.97 7.11 -6.00
N ASP A 206 5.50 8.33 -5.88
CA ASP A 206 5.05 9.53 -6.61
C ASP A 206 3.56 9.90 -6.51
N ILE A 207 2.95 9.65 -5.35
CA ILE A 207 1.55 10.05 -5.06
C ILE A 207 1.29 11.56 -5.29
N ASP A 208 2.31 12.40 -5.14
CA ASP A 208 2.20 13.87 -5.23
C ASP A 208 2.30 14.42 -6.67
N CYS A 209 2.91 13.68 -7.61
CA CYS A 209 3.16 14.15 -8.97
C CYS A 209 1.87 14.28 -9.81
N SER A 210 0.81 13.55 -9.46
CA SER A 210 -0.49 13.60 -10.14
C SER A 210 -1.25 14.91 -9.89
N ILE A 211 -1.07 15.55 -8.73
CA ILE A 211 -1.84 16.73 -8.30
C ILE A 211 -1.32 18.01 -8.98
N ASN A 212 -0.01 18.12 -9.20
CA ASN A 212 0.59 19.32 -9.82
C ASN A 212 0.31 19.45 -11.33
N VAL A 213 0.03 18.34 -12.03
CA VAL A 213 -0.40 18.37 -13.44
C VAL A 213 -1.80 18.97 -13.56
N ILE A 214 -2.69 18.65 -12.62
CA ILE A 214 -4.08 19.16 -12.57
C ILE A 214 -4.14 20.67 -12.29
N ASN A 215 -3.19 21.20 -11.50
CA ASN A 215 -3.14 22.63 -11.21
C ASN A 215 -2.53 23.48 -12.35
N LYS A 216 -1.69 22.88 -13.22
CA LYS A 216 -1.14 23.59 -14.39
C LYS A 216 -2.15 23.67 -15.55
N SER A 217 -2.98 22.64 -15.76
CA SER A 217 -4.02 22.66 -16.80
C SER A 217 -5.11 23.70 -16.53
N LYS A 218 -5.47 23.94 -15.27
CA LYS A 218 -6.41 25.04 -14.89
C LYS A 218 -5.91 26.45 -15.21
N LYS A 219 -4.60 26.63 -15.39
CA LYS A 219 -4.01 27.95 -15.67
C LYS A 219 -3.96 28.28 -17.17
N MET A 220 -4.17 27.28 -18.04
CA MET A 220 -4.19 27.45 -19.49
C MET A 220 -5.59 27.52 -20.09
N GLU A 221 -6.63 27.01 -19.41
CA GLU A 221 -8.04 27.07 -19.90
C GLU A 221 -8.73 28.44 -19.74
N ASN A 222 -8.07 29.46 -19.16
CA ASN A 222 -8.66 30.81 -18.97
C ASN A 222 -8.22 31.84 -20.03
N ARG A 223 -7.69 31.40 -21.18
CA ARG A 223 -7.43 32.27 -22.34
C ARG A 223 -7.83 31.51 -23.60
N ASP A 224 -9.07 31.67 -24.02
CA ASP A 224 -9.51 31.95 -25.39
C ASP A 224 -11.01 31.65 -25.54
N GLU A 225 -11.68 32.53 -26.29
CA GLU A 225 -13.11 32.81 -26.33
C GLU A 225 -13.96 31.83 -27.18
N ASP A 226 -15.25 31.75 -26.84
CA ASP A 226 -16.45 31.67 -27.69
C ASP A 226 -16.45 30.88 -29.02
N GLU A 227 -17.24 29.79 -29.09
CA GLU A 227 -18.46 29.64 -29.91
C GLU A 227 -18.81 28.15 -30.23
N LYS A 228 -20.11 27.85 -29.98
CA LYS A 228 -21.01 26.86 -30.62
C LYS A 228 -20.96 25.37 -30.24
N GLU A 229 -22.16 24.91 -29.86
CA GLU A 229 -22.62 23.58 -29.51
C GLU A 229 -22.65 22.62 -30.73
N ASP A 230 -22.25 21.37 -30.53
CA ASP A 230 -23.08 20.22 -30.97
C ASP A 230 -22.79 18.95 -30.15
N MET A 231 -23.80 18.10 -30.10
CA MET A 231 -24.07 17.03 -29.14
C MET A 231 -23.32 15.72 -29.39
N SER A 232 -22.59 15.24 -28.37
CA SER A 232 -22.53 13.83 -27.95
C SER A 232 -21.84 13.72 -26.59
N LYS A 233 -22.63 13.83 -25.50
CA LYS A 233 -22.12 13.63 -24.14
C LYS A 233 -22.05 12.14 -23.82
N ASP A 234 -20.96 11.50 -24.22
CA ASP A 234 -20.41 10.36 -23.46
C ASP A 234 -19.56 10.96 -22.34
N ASP A 235 -20.21 11.21 -21.20
CA ASP A 235 -19.61 11.80 -20.01
C ASP A 235 -18.83 10.71 -19.25
N ASN A 236 -17.67 10.35 -19.78
CA ASN A 236 -16.75 9.43 -19.13
C ASN A 236 -15.33 9.99 -19.18
N GLY A 237 -15.04 10.94 -18.28
CA GLY A 237 -13.66 11.36 -18.04
C GLY A 237 -13.47 12.84 -17.72
N LYS A 238 -13.95 13.30 -16.55
CA LYS A 238 -13.37 14.47 -15.89
C LYS A 238 -13.19 14.17 -14.41
N LEU A 239 -12.06 13.52 -14.09
CA LEU A 239 -11.58 13.31 -12.72
C LEU A 239 -11.43 14.66 -12.00
N THR A 240 -12.45 15.05 -11.25
CA THR A 240 -12.36 16.09 -10.21
C THR A 240 -12.53 15.37 -8.87
N LEU A 241 -11.50 14.59 -8.51
CA LEU A 241 -11.57 13.50 -7.54
C LEU A 241 -10.48 13.66 -6.46
N SER A 242 -10.67 14.56 -5.51
CA SER A 242 -9.95 14.52 -4.23
C SER A 242 -10.92 14.56 -3.04
N GLY A 243 -11.83 15.54 -2.98
CA GLY A 243 -12.81 15.64 -1.88
C GLY A 243 -13.92 14.58 -1.91
N LEU A 244 -14.55 14.37 -3.08
CA LEU A 244 -15.66 13.41 -3.23
C LEU A 244 -15.21 11.95 -3.10
N VAL A 245 -13.98 11.63 -3.54
CA VAL A 245 -13.40 10.29 -3.33
C VAL A 245 -13.17 10.03 -1.85
N LEU A 246 -12.72 11.04 -1.11
CA LEU A 246 -12.53 10.92 0.34
C LEU A 246 -13.87 10.76 1.05
N ALA A 247 -14.90 11.57 0.76
CA ALA A 247 -16.24 11.39 1.34
C ALA A 247 -16.82 9.99 1.04
N LYS A 248 -16.68 9.51 -0.20
CA LYS A 248 -17.12 8.16 -0.61
C LYS A 248 -16.35 7.05 0.12
N ASN A 249 -15.03 7.20 0.28
CA ASN A 249 -14.19 6.18 0.93
C ASN A 249 -14.30 6.18 2.46
N TYR A 250 -14.52 7.34 3.09
CA TYR A 250 -14.55 7.48 4.56
C TYR A 250 -15.96 7.36 5.14
N LEU A 251 -17.01 7.82 4.44
CA LEU A 251 -18.40 7.82 4.91
C LEU A 251 -19.30 6.79 4.21
N GLY A 252 -18.83 6.18 3.11
CA GLY A 252 -19.59 5.14 2.38
C GLY A 252 -20.82 5.68 1.63
N VAL A 253 -20.87 6.99 1.34
CA VAL A 253 -22.02 7.65 0.72
C VAL A 253 -21.79 7.91 -0.75
N GLU A 254 -22.76 7.54 -1.58
CA GLU A 254 -22.68 7.68 -3.03
C GLU A 254 -23.22 9.03 -3.54
N GLN A 255 -24.21 9.61 -2.85
CA GLN A 255 -24.84 10.89 -3.19
C GLN A 255 -25.30 11.62 -1.91
N HIS A 256 -25.13 12.94 -1.86
CA HIS A 256 -25.63 13.79 -0.77
C HIS A 256 -25.81 15.23 -1.28
N ASP A 257 -26.84 15.94 -0.82
CA ASP A 257 -27.17 17.30 -1.30
C ASP A 257 -26.02 18.29 -1.08
N SER A 258 -25.31 18.17 0.04
CA SER A 258 -24.14 18.98 0.38
C SER A 258 -22.91 18.78 -0.53
N PHE A 259 -22.89 17.76 -1.40
CA PHE A 259 -21.75 17.51 -2.30
C PHE A 259 -21.55 18.64 -3.30
N GLY A 260 -22.63 19.26 -3.80
CA GLY A 260 -22.53 20.41 -4.70
C GLY A 260 -21.87 21.62 -4.03
N THR A 261 -22.23 21.89 -2.77
CA THR A 261 -21.62 22.97 -1.97
C THR A 261 -20.15 22.69 -1.68
N ILE A 262 -19.80 21.47 -1.27
CA ILE A 262 -18.42 21.07 -0.99
C ILE A 262 -17.54 21.16 -2.24
N GLN A 263 -18.06 20.75 -3.41
CA GLN A 263 -17.33 20.84 -4.67
C GLN A 263 -17.04 22.29 -5.08
N THR A 264 -17.99 23.20 -4.86
CA THR A 264 -17.81 24.63 -5.10
C THR A 264 -16.74 25.21 -4.17
N LEU A 265 -16.83 24.93 -2.86
CA LEU A 265 -15.89 25.45 -1.86
C LEU A 265 -14.45 24.92 -2.05
N LEU A 266 -14.30 23.64 -2.41
CA LEU A 266 -12.99 23.06 -2.76
C LEU A 266 -12.39 23.66 -4.05
N GLY A 267 -13.21 24.27 -4.90
CA GLY A 267 -12.76 25.01 -6.08
C GLY A 267 -12.16 26.38 -5.74
N GLU A 268 -12.57 26.95 -4.60
CA GLU A 268 -12.20 28.30 -4.17
C GLU A 268 -11.05 28.32 -3.15
N VAL A 269 -10.84 27.22 -2.42
CA VAL A 269 -9.89 27.12 -1.31
C VAL A 269 -8.77 26.13 -1.61
N ASN A 270 -7.52 26.53 -1.39
CA ASN A 270 -6.37 25.63 -1.50
C ASN A 270 -6.25 24.77 -0.24
N MET A 271 -6.81 23.56 -0.29
CA MET A 271 -6.81 22.62 0.81
C MET A 271 -6.04 21.34 0.46
N THR A 272 -5.29 20.77 1.41
CA THR A 272 -4.60 19.50 1.19
C THR A 272 -5.55 18.31 1.39
N PRO A 273 -5.31 17.15 0.78
CA PRO A 273 -6.09 15.94 1.04
C PRO A 273 -6.11 15.53 2.53
N ALA A 274 -5.08 15.89 3.30
CA ALA A 274 -5.02 15.63 4.74
C ALA A 274 -5.99 16.52 5.53
N ASP A 275 -6.08 17.80 5.17
CA ASP A 275 -7.04 18.75 5.79
C ASP A 275 -8.49 18.31 5.51
N VAL A 276 -8.77 17.82 4.30
CA VAL A 276 -10.09 17.29 3.92
C VAL A 276 -10.41 16.03 4.74
N ALA A 277 -9.44 15.13 4.89
CA ALA A 277 -9.60 13.94 5.71
C ALA A 277 -9.81 14.29 7.19
N GLU A 278 -9.14 15.31 7.72
CA GLU A 278 -9.35 15.81 9.08
C GLU A 278 -10.77 16.35 9.28
N GLY A 279 -11.28 17.14 8.34
CA GLY A 279 -12.67 17.64 8.38
C GLY A 279 -13.72 16.53 8.32
N LEU A 280 -13.41 15.42 7.66
CA LEU A 280 -14.27 14.22 7.59
C LEU A 280 -14.11 13.28 8.79
N LEU A 281 -13.06 13.44 9.60
CA LEU A 281 -12.76 12.59 10.76
C LEU A 281 -13.18 13.32 12.05
N VAL A 282 -14.47 13.22 12.39
CA VAL A 282 -15.00 13.77 13.65
C VAL A 282 -14.24 13.19 14.84
N LYS A 283 -13.79 14.05 15.76
CA LYS A 283 -13.28 13.63 17.08
C LYS A 283 -14.40 12.88 17.81
N ARG A 284 -14.36 11.54 17.73
CA ARG A 284 -15.05 10.54 18.56
C ARG A 284 -16.20 11.14 19.41
N SER A 285 -17.36 11.34 18.81
CA SER A 285 -18.61 11.42 19.55
C SER A 285 -19.61 10.45 18.93
N SER A 286 -20.48 9.93 19.77
CA SER A 286 -21.00 8.56 19.74
C SER A 286 -22.01 8.22 18.65
N ASN A 287 -22.22 9.07 17.66
CA ASN A 287 -23.10 8.81 16.52
C ASN A 287 -22.48 9.46 15.28
N ASN A 288 -21.92 8.63 14.38
CA ASN A 288 -21.41 9.07 13.10
C ASN A 288 -22.58 9.39 12.15
N ASP A 289 -23.24 10.53 12.36
CA ASP A 289 -24.18 11.03 11.35
C ASP A 289 -23.39 11.59 10.17
N VAL A 290 -23.71 11.09 8.98
CA VAL A 290 -23.09 11.52 7.71
C VAL A 290 -23.31 13.02 7.50
N GLY A 291 -24.51 13.51 7.84
CA GLY A 291 -24.86 14.92 7.72
C GLY A 291 -23.94 15.82 8.55
N GLU A 292 -23.67 15.43 9.79
CA GLU A 292 -22.77 16.15 10.69
C GLU A 292 -21.32 16.19 10.18
N CYS A 293 -20.82 15.07 9.63
CA CYS A 293 -19.47 15.01 9.08
C CYS A 293 -19.30 15.93 7.85
N LEU A 294 -20.31 15.98 6.98
CA LEU A 294 -20.30 16.85 5.81
C LEU A 294 -20.47 18.32 6.19
N GLN A 295 -21.30 18.62 7.18
CA GLN A 295 -21.46 19.99 7.68
C GLN A 295 -20.17 20.51 8.33
N ASN A 296 -19.46 19.68 9.09
CA ASN A 296 -18.17 20.04 9.68
C ASN A 296 -17.12 20.33 8.59
N LEU A 297 -17.09 19.55 7.51
CA LEU A 297 -16.22 19.83 6.38
C LEU A 297 -16.57 21.17 5.70
N ILE A 298 -17.86 21.47 5.53
CA ILE A 298 -18.31 22.76 4.97
C ILE A 298 -17.84 23.92 5.86
N LEU A 299 -18.04 23.83 7.18
CA LEU A 299 -17.60 24.87 8.12
C LEU A 299 -16.08 25.09 8.07
N LEU A 300 -15.30 24.01 7.98
CA LEU A 300 -13.84 24.08 7.88
C LEU A 300 -13.40 24.73 6.56
N LEU A 301 -14.12 24.45 5.47
CA LEU A 301 -13.87 25.08 4.17
C LEU A 301 -14.23 26.58 4.17
N GLU A 302 -15.34 26.95 4.80
CA GLU A 302 -15.75 28.36 4.94
C GLU A 302 -14.79 29.17 5.80
N ASP A 303 -14.33 28.62 6.93
CA ASP A 303 -13.34 29.26 7.80
C ASP A 303 -12.02 29.50 7.05
N LYS A 304 -11.54 28.49 6.32
CA LYS A 304 -10.32 28.61 5.51
C LYS A 304 -10.47 29.61 4.36
N LYS A 305 -11.67 29.72 3.77
CA LYS A 305 -12.00 30.75 2.77
C LYS A 305 -11.91 32.16 3.35
N MET A 306 -12.35 32.38 4.58
CA MET A 306 -12.23 33.69 5.26
C MET A 306 -10.76 34.04 5.51
N VAL A 307 -9.96 33.09 6.03
CA VAL A 307 -8.53 33.28 6.31
C VAL A 307 -7.73 33.58 5.04
N ASP A 308 -7.99 32.86 3.94
CA ASP A 308 -7.32 33.10 2.66
C ASP A 308 -7.70 34.47 2.06
N GLY A 309 -8.95 34.90 2.27
CA GLY A 309 -9.45 36.23 1.86
C GLY A 309 -8.78 37.38 2.61
N GLU A 310 -8.64 37.27 3.94
CA GLU A 310 -7.95 38.27 4.77
C GLU A 310 -6.46 38.35 4.44
N ALA A 311 -5.79 37.21 4.22
CA ALA A 311 -4.40 37.15 3.81
C ALA A 311 -4.17 37.78 2.42
N ALA A 312 -5.14 37.69 1.51
CA ALA A 312 -5.08 38.34 0.19
C ALA A 312 -5.23 39.86 0.30
N GLN A 313 -6.12 40.36 1.17
CA GLN A 313 -6.29 41.80 1.41
C GLN A 313 -5.07 42.43 2.09
N ASP A 314 -4.45 41.74 3.06
CA ASP A 314 -3.26 42.26 3.75
C ASP A 314 -2.01 42.29 2.85
N LYS A 315 -1.88 41.30 1.94
CA LYS A 315 -0.85 41.32 0.88
C LYS A 315 -1.05 42.46 -0.12
N SER A 316 -2.29 42.83 -0.40
CA SER A 316 -2.63 43.94 -1.31
C SER A 316 -2.26 45.29 -0.68
N ARG A 317 -2.59 45.51 0.59
CA ARG A 317 -2.23 46.72 1.35
C ARG A 317 -0.71 46.89 1.53
N LYS A 318 0.03 45.79 1.73
CA LYS A 318 1.51 45.79 1.81
C LYS A 318 2.19 46.09 0.47
N LYS A 319 1.58 45.71 -0.66
CA LYS A 319 2.07 46.04 -2.01
C LYS A 319 1.83 47.51 -2.38
N GLU A 320 0.70 48.08 -2.01
CA GLU A 320 0.41 49.50 -2.27
C GLU A 320 1.31 50.44 -1.46
N SER A 321 1.54 50.12 -0.17
CA SER A 321 2.45 50.90 0.69
C SER A 321 3.93 50.83 0.28
N SER A 322 4.37 49.73 -0.33
CA SER A 322 5.73 49.60 -0.88
C SER A 322 5.89 50.31 -2.22
N ALA A 323 4.85 50.32 -3.07
CA ALA A 323 4.83 51.08 -4.32
C ALA A 323 4.83 52.61 -4.11
N GLN A 324 4.18 53.11 -3.05
CA GLN A 324 4.21 54.53 -2.69
C GLN A 324 5.55 55.00 -2.11
N LYS A 325 6.28 54.13 -1.39
CA LYS A 325 7.63 54.43 -0.90
C LYS A 325 8.68 54.53 -2.02
N GLN A 326 8.52 53.78 -3.12
CA GLN A 326 9.44 53.85 -4.26
C GLN A 326 9.21 55.06 -5.19
N LYS A 327 8.00 55.65 -5.20
CA LYS A 327 7.72 56.88 -5.97
C LYS A 327 8.16 58.18 -5.27
N GLY A 328 8.59 58.12 -4.01
CA GLY A 328 9.03 59.30 -3.22
C GLY A 328 10.52 59.63 -3.29
N PHE A 329 11.35 58.83 -3.97
CA PHE A 329 12.79 59.07 -4.14
C PHE A 329 13.14 59.23 -5.61
N GLY A 330 12.88 60.41 -6.16
CA GLY A 330 13.28 60.77 -7.52
C GLY A 330 13.15 62.27 -7.75
N PHE A 331 14.30 62.91 -7.93
CA PHE A 331 14.55 64.32 -8.28
C PHE A 331 14.45 65.40 -7.19
N SER A 332 15.63 65.79 -6.69
CA SER A 332 15.97 67.19 -6.44
C SER A 332 17.45 67.41 -6.78
N ASP A 333 17.74 67.83 -8.01
CA ASP A 333 19.01 68.50 -8.33
C ASP A 333 18.70 69.91 -8.83
N HIS A 334 19.38 70.86 -8.20
CA HIS A 334 19.19 72.30 -8.24
C HIS A 334 19.66 72.95 -9.56
N ASN A 335 19.03 74.09 -9.85
CA ASN A 335 19.44 75.11 -10.81
C ASN A 335 20.82 75.69 -10.50
#